data_AF-A0A3P9IDR3-F1
#
_entry.id   AF-A0A3P9IDR3-F1
#
_cell.length_a   1.000
_cell.length_b   1.000
_cell.length_c   1.000
_cell.angle_alpha   90.00
_cell.angle_beta   90.00
_cell.angle_gamma   90.00
#
_symmetry.space_group_name_H-M   'P 1'
#
loop_
_entity.id
_entity.type
_entity.pdbx_description
1 polymer ?
#
loop_
_entity_poly.entity_id
_entity_poly.type
_entity_poly.pdbx_seq_one_letter_code
_entity_poly.pdbx_strand_id
1 'polypeptide(L)'
;MAKHVQDASIEWLQAKHATNQLLGKVELLFRPFLRWLDRSLERLFTEGARELKKDVDLQKAGLQFIPYQELQQSCEKSGQGTDSAAAHSDEEVCNAEDGELITQEQSSQQEGQCFEDDHQQQEEEASRLVENIKISDPRRGTEVKLLGLSLGENTATVAAQQITVSLQCNRCKVTAELALTGRTSCAAQCEKCNASINAAFRPCMLHHYCDVLGYLDLHNTTPADLILQDCRLIVGCLACSQEMPVENLIYGQTRELNCEHCHSKLSILAESARFQYIQPRTSNKAGSTTVNYKNMRDPAVEKGKPLPDKGTCKHYKQSHRWLRFPCCGRAYPCDVCHDENQDHPMELATRMLCGFCAKEQPYCNGKPCVTCGSMMTRGTRTNHWEGGLGCRNKSKMSRNDPKKYANTNKTVSKKASSEKK
;
A
#
# COMPACT_ATOMS: atom_id res chain seq x y z
N MET A 1 -14.44 -13.32 -28.79
CA MET A 1 -15.12 -13.09 -27.50
C MET A 1 -14.54 -11.92 -26.70
N ALA A 2 -13.29 -11.96 -26.20
CA ALA A 2 -12.73 -10.85 -25.41
C ALA A 2 -12.71 -9.50 -26.17
N LYS A 3 -12.42 -9.55 -27.48
CA LYS A 3 -12.47 -8.40 -28.38
C LYS A 3 -13.87 -7.74 -28.43
N HIS A 4 -14.93 -8.52 -28.62
CA HIS A 4 -16.31 -8.02 -28.59
C HIS A 4 -16.68 -7.34 -27.26
N VAL A 5 -16.27 -7.91 -26.12
CA VAL A 5 -16.51 -7.30 -24.80
C VAL A 5 -15.75 -5.97 -24.67
N GLN A 6 -14.52 -5.92 -25.17
CA GLN A 6 -13.72 -4.70 -25.20
C GLN A 6 -14.37 -3.63 -26.09
N ASP A 7 -14.75 -3.98 -27.31
CA ASP A 7 -15.35 -3.06 -28.29
C ASP A 7 -16.67 -2.48 -27.76
N ALA A 8 -17.56 -3.33 -27.23
CA ALA A 8 -18.81 -2.89 -26.63
C ALA A 8 -18.60 -2.00 -25.38
N SER A 9 -17.54 -2.26 -24.61
CA SER A 9 -17.19 -1.43 -23.45
C SER A 9 -16.70 -0.05 -23.88
N ILE A 10 -15.89 0.03 -24.94
CA ILE A 10 -15.40 1.29 -25.52
C ILE A 10 -16.56 2.08 -26.10
N GLU A 11 -17.43 1.45 -26.89
CA GLU A 11 -18.59 2.08 -27.51
C GLU A 11 -19.52 2.69 -26.46
N TRP A 12 -19.80 1.95 -25.38
CA TRP A 12 -20.62 2.45 -24.28
C TRP A 12 -20.00 3.67 -23.59
N LEU A 13 -18.69 3.63 -23.32
CA LEU A 13 -17.96 4.73 -22.69
C LEU A 13 -17.97 5.97 -23.58
N GLN A 14 -17.72 5.82 -24.88
CA GLN A 14 -17.73 6.90 -25.86
C GLN A 14 -19.13 7.52 -25.99
N ALA A 15 -20.17 6.70 -26.11
CA ALA A 15 -21.55 7.15 -26.18
C ALA A 15 -21.94 7.94 -24.92
N LYS A 16 -21.63 7.42 -23.73
CA LYS A 16 -21.92 8.12 -22.47
C LYS A 16 -21.13 9.41 -22.31
N HIS A 17 -19.88 9.43 -22.71
CA HIS A 17 -19.07 10.64 -22.70
C HIS A 17 -19.64 11.71 -23.64
N ALA A 18 -20.00 11.35 -24.86
CA ALA A 18 -20.64 12.26 -25.82
C ALA A 18 -21.98 12.78 -25.31
N THR A 19 -22.80 11.92 -24.70
CA THR A 19 -24.09 12.34 -24.11
C THR A 19 -23.89 13.35 -22.98
N ASN A 20 -22.91 13.11 -22.11
CA ASN A 20 -22.58 14.01 -21.00
C ASN A 20 -22.04 15.37 -21.49
N GLN A 21 -21.24 15.37 -22.56
CA GLN A 21 -20.79 16.60 -23.22
C GLN A 21 -21.95 17.43 -23.76
N LEU A 22 -22.91 16.79 -24.44
CA LEU A 22 -24.10 17.47 -24.97
C LEU A 22 -24.99 18.05 -23.86
N LEU A 23 -25.08 17.36 -22.73
CA LEU A 23 -25.87 17.78 -21.57
C LEU A 23 -25.12 18.76 -20.64
N GLY A 24 -23.85 19.08 -20.93
CA GLY A 24 -23.02 19.92 -20.07
C GLY A 24 -22.79 19.34 -18.67
N LYS A 25 -22.92 18.02 -18.50
CA LYS A 25 -22.82 17.35 -17.20
C LYS A 25 -21.43 16.71 -17.05
N VAL A 26 -20.75 17.01 -15.95
CA VAL A 26 -19.50 16.32 -15.58
C VAL A 26 -19.85 15.20 -14.59
N GLU A 27 -19.71 13.94 -15.02
CA GLU A 27 -19.99 12.76 -14.20
C GLU A 27 -18.83 11.75 -14.29
N LEU A 28 -18.49 11.14 -13.15
CA LEU A 28 -17.53 10.03 -13.09
C LEU A 28 -18.16 8.75 -13.67
N LEU A 29 -17.70 8.33 -14.84
CA LEU A 29 -18.28 7.21 -15.60
C LEU A 29 -18.06 5.82 -14.97
N PHE A 30 -17.17 5.69 -13.98
CA PHE A 30 -16.75 4.38 -13.46
C PHE A 30 -17.89 3.59 -12.80
N ARG A 31 -18.65 4.20 -11.89
CA ARG A 31 -19.78 3.52 -11.22
C ARG A 31 -20.92 3.18 -12.19
N PRO A 32 -21.37 4.11 -13.06
CA PRO A 32 -22.33 3.79 -14.12
C PRO A 32 -21.86 2.66 -15.05
N PHE A 33 -20.58 2.67 -15.42
CA PHE A 33 -19.98 1.63 -16.26
C PHE A 33 -20.04 0.25 -15.59
N LEU A 34 -19.62 0.14 -14.32
CA LEU A 34 -19.67 -1.13 -13.60
C LEU A 34 -21.09 -1.69 -13.49
N ARG A 35 -22.09 -0.83 -13.25
CA ARG A 35 -23.51 -1.25 -13.21
C ARG A 35 -24.02 -1.70 -14.57
N TRP A 36 -23.63 -1.01 -15.64
CA TRP A 36 -23.97 -1.44 -16.99
C TRP A 36 -23.32 -2.78 -17.31
N LEU A 37 -22.01 -2.90 -17.05
CA LEU A 37 -21.23 -4.10 -17.32
C LEU A 37 -21.84 -5.30 -16.60
N ASP A 38 -22.06 -5.20 -15.29
CA ASP A 38 -22.65 -6.28 -14.48
C ASP A 38 -24.00 -6.76 -15.03
N ARG A 39 -24.87 -5.83 -15.46
CA ARG A 39 -26.17 -6.14 -16.05
C ARG A 39 -26.08 -6.66 -17.49
N SER A 40 -25.03 -6.31 -18.24
CA SER A 40 -24.86 -6.68 -19.64
C SER A 40 -23.93 -7.88 -19.86
N LEU A 41 -23.24 -8.37 -18.81
CA LEU A 41 -22.27 -9.47 -18.90
C LEU A 41 -22.83 -10.68 -19.65
N GLU A 42 -23.98 -11.22 -19.27
CA GLU A 42 -24.55 -12.39 -19.94
C GLU A 42 -24.79 -12.14 -21.45
N ARG A 43 -25.33 -10.96 -21.79
CA ARG A 43 -25.57 -10.56 -23.17
C ARG A 43 -24.26 -10.42 -23.95
N LEU A 44 -23.27 -9.72 -23.40
CA LEU A 44 -21.98 -9.47 -24.05
C LEU A 44 -21.23 -10.77 -24.33
N PHE A 45 -21.30 -11.74 -23.42
CA PHE A 45 -20.66 -13.04 -23.60
C PHE A 45 -21.43 -13.92 -24.60
N THR A 46 -22.76 -13.90 -24.60
CA THR A 46 -23.56 -14.68 -25.56
C THR A 46 -23.49 -14.14 -26.98
N GLU A 47 -23.47 -12.81 -27.16
CA GLU A 47 -23.23 -12.14 -28.45
C GLU A 47 -21.80 -12.36 -28.91
N GLY A 48 -20.81 -12.15 -28.04
CA GLY A 48 -19.40 -12.37 -28.35
C GLY A 48 -19.04 -13.83 -28.64
N ALA A 49 -19.79 -14.79 -28.11
CA ALA A 49 -19.69 -16.21 -28.47
C ALA A 49 -20.33 -16.52 -29.83
N ARG A 50 -21.46 -15.87 -30.16
CA ARG A 50 -22.10 -15.97 -31.48
C ARG A 50 -21.22 -15.41 -32.58
N GLU A 51 -20.59 -14.26 -32.38
CA GLU A 51 -19.65 -13.68 -33.33
C GLU A 51 -18.41 -14.55 -33.51
N LEU A 52 -17.81 -15.03 -32.42
CA LEU A 52 -16.68 -15.95 -32.50
C LEU A 52 -17.02 -17.22 -33.28
N LYS A 53 -18.23 -17.76 -33.09
CA LYS A 53 -18.69 -18.90 -33.86
C LYS A 53 -18.80 -18.57 -35.35
N LYS A 54 -19.35 -17.42 -35.71
CA LYS A 54 -19.39 -16.95 -37.12
C LYS A 54 -17.99 -16.86 -37.71
N ASP A 55 -17.04 -16.26 -37.00
CA ASP A 55 -15.65 -16.14 -37.46
C ASP A 55 -15.01 -17.51 -37.70
N VAL A 56 -15.22 -18.45 -36.78
CA VAL A 56 -14.71 -19.83 -36.90
C VAL A 56 -15.36 -20.56 -38.07
N ASP A 57 -16.66 -20.39 -38.28
CA ASP A 57 -17.40 -21.03 -39.37
C ASP A 57 -17.00 -20.42 -40.74
N LEU A 58 -16.75 -19.11 -40.81
CA LEU A 58 -16.22 -18.43 -42.00
C LEU A 58 -14.80 -18.91 -42.34
N GLN A 59 -13.93 -19.04 -41.34
CA GLN A 59 -12.58 -19.59 -41.53
C GLN A 59 -12.63 -21.04 -42.05
N LYS A 60 -13.53 -21.87 -41.52
CA LYS A 60 -13.75 -23.23 -42.03
C LYS A 60 -14.28 -23.25 -43.46
N ALA A 61 -15.07 -22.26 -43.85
CA ALA A 61 -15.54 -22.07 -45.22
C ALA A 61 -14.47 -21.47 -46.16
N GLY A 62 -13.26 -21.19 -45.66
CA GLY A 62 -12.17 -20.60 -46.44
C GLY A 62 -12.31 -19.09 -46.69
N LEU A 63 -13.23 -18.42 -46.00
CA LEU A 63 -13.47 -16.99 -46.10
C LEU A 63 -12.71 -16.28 -44.98
N GLN A 64 -11.69 -15.49 -45.34
CA GLN A 64 -10.94 -14.67 -44.38
C GLN A 64 -11.49 -13.24 -44.40
N PHE A 65 -11.84 -12.71 -43.23
CA PHE A 65 -12.20 -11.31 -43.08
C PHE A 65 -10.94 -10.45 -43.30
N ILE A 66 -10.94 -9.65 -44.37
CA ILE A 66 -9.89 -8.67 -44.64
C ILE A 66 -10.40 -7.30 -44.17
N PRO A 67 -9.80 -6.69 -43.14
CA PRO A 67 -10.13 -5.34 -42.71
C PRO A 67 -10.07 -4.36 -43.88
N TYR A 68 -11.03 -3.43 -43.96
CA TYR A 68 -11.10 -2.43 -45.03
C TYR A 68 -9.79 -1.62 -45.21
N GLN A 69 -9.07 -1.37 -44.12
CA GLN A 69 -7.78 -0.68 -44.13
C GLN A 69 -6.67 -1.48 -44.85
N GLU A 70 -6.70 -2.81 -44.80
CA GLU A 70 -5.76 -3.66 -45.54
C GLU A 70 -6.11 -3.71 -47.04
N LEU A 71 -7.41 -3.64 -47.37
CA LEU A 71 -7.88 -3.51 -48.74
C LEU A 71 -7.45 -2.18 -49.37
N GLN A 72 -7.57 -1.06 -48.65
CA GLN A 72 -7.10 0.25 -49.14
C GLN A 72 -5.61 0.24 -49.48
N GLN A 73 -4.76 -0.31 -48.59
CA GLN A 73 -3.32 -0.40 -48.81
C GLN A 73 -2.96 -1.32 -49.98
N SER A 74 -3.76 -2.36 -50.24
CA SER A 74 -3.58 -3.25 -51.40
C SER A 74 -4.00 -2.59 -52.72
N CYS A 75 -5.00 -1.70 -52.68
CA CYS A 75 -5.49 -0.94 -53.83
C CYS A 75 -4.58 0.25 -54.17
N GLU A 76 -3.97 0.88 -53.18
CA GLU A 76 -3.00 1.97 -53.37
C GLU A 76 -1.68 1.47 -53.97
N LYS A 77 -1.26 0.24 -53.63
CA LYS A 77 -0.07 -0.40 -54.22
C LYS A 77 -0.24 -0.82 -55.67
N SER A 78 -1.47 -0.95 -56.16
CA SER A 78 -1.77 -1.30 -57.56
C SER A 78 -1.99 -0.07 -58.47
N GLY A 79 -1.91 1.14 -57.93
CA GLY A 79 -2.16 2.41 -58.66
C GLY A 79 -0.95 3.04 -59.38
N GLN A 80 0.22 2.40 -59.44
CA GLN A 80 1.36 2.88 -60.24
C GLN A 80 1.72 1.88 -61.35
N GLY A 81 0.98 1.95 -62.45
CA GLY A 81 1.22 1.19 -63.69
C GLY A 81 0.20 1.56 -64.76
N THR A 82 0.68 2.11 -65.86
CA THR A 82 -0.01 2.80 -66.97
C THR A 82 -1.02 2.01 -67.80
N ASP A 83 -2.05 2.76 -68.25
CA ASP A 83 -2.77 2.81 -69.53
C ASP A 83 -3.81 1.76 -70.01
N SER A 84 -5.02 2.31 -70.24
CA SER A 84 -5.97 2.12 -71.36
C SER A 84 -6.58 0.74 -71.64
N ALA A 85 -7.91 0.61 -71.42
CA ALA A 85 -8.93 0.51 -72.48
C ALA A 85 -10.24 -0.19 -72.03
N ALA A 86 -11.33 0.23 -72.67
CA ALA A 86 -12.62 -0.44 -72.87
C ALA A 86 -13.68 -0.36 -71.74
N ALA A 87 -14.72 0.39 -72.09
CA ALA A 87 -16.05 0.39 -71.50
C ALA A 87 -16.74 -0.97 -71.64
N HIS A 88 -17.64 -1.29 -70.69
CA HIS A 88 -18.97 -1.79 -71.00
C HIS A 88 -19.93 -1.48 -69.85
N SER A 89 -21.11 -1.00 -70.24
CA SER A 89 -22.32 -0.78 -69.46
C SER A 89 -22.86 -2.07 -68.86
N ASP A 90 -23.54 -1.96 -67.71
CA ASP A 90 -24.94 -2.37 -67.59
C ASP A 90 -25.55 -1.79 -66.30
N GLU A 91 -26.68 -1.10 -66.46
CA GLU A 91 -27.57 -0.75 -65.38
C GLU A 91 -28.56 -1.90 -65.15
N GLU A 92 -28.80 -2.27 -63.89
CA GLU A 92 -30.11 -2.76 -63.46
C GLU A 92 -30.45 -2.27 -62.05
N VAL A 93 -31.66 -1.73 -61.96
CA VAL A 93 -32.37 -1.23 -60.78
C VAL A 93 -33.20 -2.36 -60.17
N CYS A 94 -33.28 -2.48 -58.85
CA CYS A 94 -34.55 -2.79 -58.18
C CYS A 94 -34.57 -2.46 -56.67
N ASN A 95 -35.73 -1.94 -56.27
CA ASN A 95 -36.17 -1.44 -54.97
C ASN A 95 -36.43 -2.52 -53.90
N ALA A 96 -36.52 -2.06 -52.64
CA ALA A 96 -37.64 -2.23 -51.68
C ALA A 96 -37.09 -2.48 -50.26
N GLU A 97 -37.18 -1.50 -49.35
CA GLU A 97 -38.26 -1.31 -48.36
C GLU A 97 -38.19 -2.29 -47.18
N ASP A 98 -38.04 -1.73 -45.97
CA ASP A 98 -38.59 -2.15 -44.66
C ASP A 98 -37.99 -1.15 -43.64
N GLY A 99 -38.70 -0.28 -42.91
CA GLY A 99 -40.04 -0.37 -42.36
C GLY A 99 -39.93 -0.68 -40.86
N GLU A 100 -39.66 0.32 -40.00
CA GLU A 100 -39.89 0.12 -38.56
C GLU A 100 -40.36 1.37 -37.81
N LEU A 101 -41.21 1.08 -36.84
CA LEU A 101 -42.33 1.84 -36.32
C LEU A 101 -41.93 2.62 -35.07
N ILE A 102 -42.28 3.90 -35.05
CA ILE A 102 -42.19 4.78 -33.88
C ILE A 102 -43.25 4.37 -32.87
N THR A 103 -42.86 4.08 -31.62
CA THR A 103 -43.79 4.08 -30.48
C THR A 103 -43.21 4.94 -29.36
N GLN A 104 -43.90 6.04 -29.07
CA GLN A 104 -43.70 6.91 -27.91
C GLN A 104 -44.49 6.36 -26.73
N GLU A 105 -43.90 6.33 -25.54
CA GLU A 105 -44.64 6.46 -24.28
C GLU A 105 -43.87 7.36 -23.29
N GLN A 106 -44.62 8.31 -22.71
CA GLN A 106 -44.18 9.35 -21.78
C GLN A 106 -44.52 8.98 -20.32
N SER A 107 -43.84 9.69 -19.41
CA SER A 107 -44.23 10.02 -18.02
C SER A 107 -43.92 8.95 -16.96
N SER A 108 -43.30 9.24 -15.82
CA SER A 108 -43.60 10.33 -14.88
C SER A 108 -42.46 10.53 -13.87
N GLN A 109 -42.34 11.78 -13.41
CA GLN A 109 -41.44 12.27 -12.35
C GLN A 109 -41.97 11.90 -10.95
N GLN A 110 -41.07 11.66 -10.01
CA GLN A 110 -41.32 11.97 -8.60
C GLN A 110 -40.01 12.33 -7.89
N GLU A 111 -39.96 13.57 -7.40
CA GLU A 111 -38.90 14.15 -6.59
C GLU A 111 -39.02 13.71 -5.13
N GLY A 112 -37.91 13.68 -4.38
CA GLY A 112 -37.95 13.46 -2.95
C GLY A 112 -36.61 13.37 -2.22
N GLN A 113 -36.12 14.54 -1.80
CA GLN A 113 -35.44 14.84 -0.53
C GLN A 113 -33.91 14.68 -0.38
N CYS A 114 -33.40 15.75 0.25
CA CYS A 114 -32.06 16.17 0.62
C CYS A 114 -31.52 15.50 1.89
N PHE A 115 -30.20 15.34 2.00
CA PHE A 115 -29.45 15.41 3.27
C PHE A 115 -28.02 15.92 3.02
N GLU A 116 -27.60 16.88 3.83
CA GLU A 116 -26.27 17.50 3.87
C GLU A 116 -25.26 16.68 4.70
N ASP A 117 -23.99 16.84 4.33
CA ASP A 117 -22.75 16.82 5.13
C ASP A 117 -22.27 15.53 5.85
N ASP A 118 -21.10 15.02 5.45
CA ASP A 118 -19.94 14.70 6.34
C ASP A 118 -18.73 14.26 5.48
N HIS A 119 -17.95 15.23 4.98
CA HIS A 119 -16.68 14.97 4.30
C HIS A 119 -15.50 15.10 5.27
N GLN A 120 -15.25 14.09 6.12
CA GLN A 120 -13.94 13.98 6.79
C GLN A 120 -13.51 12.60 7.35
N GLN A 121 -14.12 11.47 6.96
CA GLN A 121 -13.74 10.15 7.50
C GLN A 121 -13.36 9.07 6.46
N GLN A 122 -13.22 9.41 5.17
CA GLN A 122 -13.04 8.40 4.11
C GLN A 122 -11.60 7.89 3.87
N GLU A 123 -10.57 8.47 4.49
CA GLU A 123 -9.18 8.07 4.20
C GLU A 123 -8.68 6.85 5.00
N GLU A 124 -9.19 6.58 6.20
CA GLU A 124 -8.72 5.42 6.99
C GLU A 124 -9.49 4.11 6.71
N GLU A 125 -10.71 4.19 6.19
CA GLU A 125 -11.56 3.01 5.93
C GLU A 125 -11.24 2.28 4.63
N ALA A 126 -10.60 2.95 3.66
CA ALA A 126 -10.19 2.35 2.39
C ALA A 126 -9.12 1.25 2.55
N SER A 127 -8.41 1.24 3.68
CA SER A 127 -7.39 0.21 3.99
C SER A 127 -7.96 -1.08 4.59
N ARG A 128 -9.25 -1.10 4.97
CA ARG A 128 -9.89 -2.24 5.67
C ARG A 128 -10.92 -3.01 4.86
N LEU A 129 -11.30 -2.53 3.67
CA LEU A 129 -12.38 -3.12 2.86
C LEU A 129 -11.92 -3.77 1.55
N VAL A 130 -10.75 -4.39 1.54
CA VAL A 130 -10.29 -5.27 0.44
C VAL A 130 -9.89 -6.65 0.95
N GLU A 131 -10.73 -7.25 1.81
CA GLU A 131 -10.65 -8.69 2.15
C GLU A 131 -11.52 -9.57 1.22
N ASN A 132 -12.14 -9.01 0.17
CA ASN A 132 -13.04 -9.76 -0.71
C ASN A 132 -12.44 -10.25 -2.03
N ILE A 133 -11.16 -10.02 -2.28
CA ILE A 133 -10.43 -10.73 -3.34
C ILE A 133 -9.69 -11.87 -2.64
N LYS A 134 -10.15 -13.11 -2.84
CA LYS A 134 -9.37 -14.31 -2.50
C LYS A 134 -8.09 -14.32 -3.34
N ILE A 135 -7.09 -13.54 -2.95
CA ILE A 135 -5.72 -13.69 -3.43
C ILE A 135 -5.32 -15.09 -2.97
N SER A 136 -5.19 -16.00 -3.92
CA SER A 136 -5.08 -17.45 -3.72
C SER A 136 -3.84 -17.90 -2.93
N ASP A 137 -2.94 -16.98 -2.57
CA ASP A 137 -1.79 -17.25 -1.72
C ASP A 137 -1.79 -16.35 -0.46
N PRO A 138 -1.85 -16.94 0.75
CA PRO A 138 -1.71 -16.16 1.97
C PRO A 138 -0.33 -15.53 2.05
N ARG A 139 -0.25 -14.26 2.48
CA ARG A 139 1.02 -13.57 2.77
C ARG A 139 1.79 -14.36 3.83
N ARG A 140 2.83 -15.08 3.41
CA ARG A 140 3.68 -15.93 4.26
C ARG A 140 5.14 -15.84 3.80
N GLY A 141 6.07 -16.23 4.68
CA GLY A 141 7.50 -16.15 4.39
C GLY A 141 8.05 -14.75 4.58
N THR A 142 9.11 -14.41 3.86
CA THR A 142 9.77 -13.10 3.92
C THR A 142 9.30 -12.21 2.78
N GLU A 143 8.61 -11.12 3.10
CA GLU A 143 8.19 -10.10 2.14
C GLU A 143 9.40 -9.30 1.65
N VAL A 144 9.47 -9.08 0.34
CA VAL A 144 10.49 -8.26 -0.32
C VAL A 144 9.83 -6.97 -0.78
N LYS A 145 10.17 -5.86 -0.13
CA LYS A 145 9.67 -4.52 -0.45
C LYS A 145 10.73 -3.67 -1.13
N LEU A 146 10.36 -2.91 -2.15
CA LEU A 146 11.19 -1.90 -2.78
C LEU A 146 10.87 -0.53 -2.18
N LEU A 147 11.81 0.03 -1.42
CA LEU A 147 11.68 1.38 -0.87
C LEU A 147 11.96 2.41 -1.96
N GLY A 148 11.25 3.54 -1.91
CA GLY A 148 11.39 4.61 -2.91
C GLY A 148 11.01 4.16 -4.32
N LEU A 149 10.08 3.20 -4.45
CA LEU A 149 9.57 2.79 -5.75
C LEU A 149 8.82 3.96 -6.40
N SER A 150 9.27 4.41 -7.56
CA SER A 150 8.52 5.33 -8.41
C SER A 150 8.46 4.80 -9.83
N LEU A 151 7.26 4.72 -10.38
CA LEU A 151 7.00 4.31 -11.74
C LEU A 151 6.63 5.54 -12.58
N GLY A 152 7.00 5.57 -13.85
CA GLY A 152 6.59 6.62 -14.77
C GLY A 152 5.09 6.57 -15.08
N GLU A 153 4.54 7.66 -15.61
CA GLU A 153 3.11 7.81 -15.93
C GLU A 153 2.59 6.69 -16.86
N ASN A 154 3.41 6.27 -17.83
CA ASN A 154 3.05 5.21 -18.78
C ASN A 154 3.43 3.81 -18.30
N THR A 155 4.02 3.67 -17.11
CA THR A 155 4.40 2.37 -16.53
C THR A 155 3.24 1.84 -15.68
N ALA A 156 2.53 0.83 -16.18
CA ALA A 156 1.36 0.28 -15.51
C ALA A 156 1.74 -0.65 -14.34
N THR A 157 2.45 -1.73 -14.66
CA THR A 157 2.78 -2.81 -13.72
C THR A 157 4.22 -3.27 -13.93
N VAL A 158 4.84 -3.77 -12.86
CA VAL A 158 6.16 -4.43 -12.94
C VAL A 158 6.09 -5.74 -12.17
N ALA A 159 6.54 -6.85 -12.77
CA ALA A 159 6.55 -8.15 -12.11
C ALA A 159 7.89 -8.85 -12.34
N ALA A 160 8.43 -9.51 -11.32
CA ALA A 160 9.68 -10.27 -11.46
C ALA A 160 9.44 -11.66 -12.04
N GLN A 161 10.13 -12.00 -13.13
CA GLN A 161 10.24 -13.39 -13.62
C GLN A 161 11.31 -14.15 -12.84
N GLN A 162 12.44 -13.49 -12.59
CA GLN A 162 13.60 -14.04 -11.91
C GLN A 162 14.20 -12.96 -11.02
N ILE A 163 14.55 -13.34 -9.79
CA ILE A 163 15.27 -12.47 -8.86
C ILE A 163 16.57 -13.13 -8.44
N THR A 164 17.57 -12.32 -8.14
CA THR A 164 18.85 -12.79 -7.61
C THR A 164 19.02 -12.24 -6.19
N VAL A 165 19.08 -13.14 -5.21
CA VAL A 165 19.08 -12.80 -3.79
C VAL A 165 20.36 -13.33 -3.13
N SER A 166 21.03 -12.48 -2.35
CA SER A 166 22.12 -12.92 -1.49
C SER A 166 21.53 -13.50 -0.20
N LEU A 167 21.78 -14.78 0.04
CA LEU A 167 21.27 -15.54 1.17
C LEU A 167 22.41 -15.87 2.15
N GLN A 168 22.21 -15.58 3.43
CA GLN A 168 23.11 -15.96 4.50
C GLN A 168 22.68 -17.29 5.14
N CYS A 169 23.60 -18.25 5.24
CA CYS A 169 23.36 -19.51 5.94
C CYS A 169 23.23 -19.29 7.45
N ASN A 170 22.19 -19.88 8.06
CA ASN A 170 21.95 -19.74 9.50
C ASN A 170 23.03 -20.39 10.38
N ARG A 171 23.66 -21.48 9.90
CA ARG A 171 24.66 -22.26 10.66
C ARG A 171 26.04 -21.63 10.64
N CYS A 172 26.59 -21.34 9.45
CA CYS A 172 27.97 -20.89 9.29
C CYS A 172 28.12 -19.42 8.88
N LYS A 173 27.00 -18.70 8.70
CA LYS A 173 26.94 -17.26 8.37
C LYS A 173 27.61 -16.86 7.05
N VAL A 174 27.97 -17.82 6.21
CA VAL A 174 28.43 -17.59 4.83
C VAL A 174 27.25 -17.12 3.99
N THR A 175 27.50 -16.10 3.17
CA THR A 175 26.57 -15.57 2.17
C THR A 175 26.84 -16.20 0.81
N ALA A 176 25.78 -16.54 0.09
CA ALA A 176 25.85 -17.03 -1.28
C ALA A 176 24.71 -16.41 -2.10
N GLU A 177 24.94 -16.17 -3.38
CA GLU A 177 23.94 -15.64 -4.30
C GLU A 177 23.12 -16.78 -4.89
N LEU A 178 21.80 -16.59 -4.97
CA LEU A 178 20.89 -17.57 -5.52
C LEU A 178 19.86 -16.89 -6.42
N ALA A 179 19.80 -17.35 -7.67
CA ALA A 179 18.79 -16.91 -8.61
C ALA A 179 17.53 -17.78 -8.45
N LEU A 180 16.39 -17.12 -8.18
CA LEU A 180 15.10 -17.76 -7.97
C LEU A 180 14.15 -17.33 -9.08
N THR A 181 13.57 -18.31 -9.78
CA THR A 181 12.51 -18.07 -10.75
C THR A 181 11.14 -18.22 -10.10
N GLY A 182 10.17 -17.43 -10.56
CA GLY A 182 8.83 -17.43 -9.97
C GLY A 182 8.21 -18.83 -9.94
N ARG A 183 7.73 -19.23 -8.75
CA ARG A 183 6.97 -20.47 -8.46
C ARG A 183 7.75 -21.78 -8.42
N THR A 184 9.05 -21.80 -8.69
CA THR A 184 9.88 -23.01 -8.52
C THR A 184 10.63 -22.96 -7.19
N SER A 185 10.64 -24.07 -6.46
CA SER A 185 11.50 -24.23 -5.28
C SER A 185 12.90 -24.61 -5.73
N CYS A 186 13.90 -23.85 -5.28
CA CYS A 186 15.30 -24.16 -5.47
C CYS A 186 15.85 -24.84 -4.20
N ALA A 187 16.42 -26.04 -4.37
CA ALA A 187 17.14 -26.74 -3.33
C ALA A 187 18.65 -26.64 -3.61
N ALA A 188 19.41 -26.14 -2.65
CA ALA A 188 20.85 -25.96 -2.71
C ALA A 188 21.51 -26.48 -1.42
N GLN A 189 22.82 -26.57 -1.40
CA GLN A 189 23.59 -26.92 -0.20
C GLN A 189 24.61 -25.84 0.10
N CYS A 190 24.79 -25.52 1.39
CA CYS A 190 25.80 -24.57 1.80
C CYS A 190 27.21 -25.14 1.61
N GLU A 191 28.06 -24.47 0.84
CA GLU A 191 29.42 -24.93 0.53
C GLU A 191 30.31 -25.18 1.76
N LYS A 192 30.08 -24.44 2.87
CA LYS A 192 30.92 -24.53 4.07
C LYS A 192 30.44 -25.58 5.08
N CYS A 193 29.13 -25.81 5.20
CA CYS A 193 28.57 -26.67 6.24
C CYS A 193 27.62 -27.76 5.73
N ASN A 194 27.47 -27.87 4.41
CA ASN A 194 26.58 -28.80 3.70
C ASN A 194 25.15 -28.82 4.23
N ALA A 195 24.70 -27.70 4.82
CA ALA A 195 23.32 -27.55 5.24
C ALA A 195 22.42 -27.46 4.00
N SER A 196 21.31 -28.19 3.99
CA SER A 196 20.30 -28.06 2.96
C SER A 196 19.62 -26.70 3.05
N ILE A 197 19.59 -26.00 1.92
CA ILE A 197 18.96 -24.69 1.74
C ILE A 197 17.79 -24.91 0.78
N ASN A 198 16.58 -24.55 1.19
CA ASN A 198 15.43 -24.51 0.29
C ASN A 198 14.92 -23.07 0.22
N ALA A 199 14.79 -22.56 -1.00
CA ALA A 199 14.33 -21.21 -1.27
C ALA A 199 13.29 -21.24 -2.38
N ALA A 200 12.14 -20.60 -2.18
CA ALA A 200 11.12 -20.44 -3.22
C ALA A 200 10.69 -18.97 -3.30
N PHE A 201 10.54 -18.46 -4.52
CA PHE A 201 10.08 -17.10 -4.77
C PHE A 201 8.65 -17.08 -5.30
N ARG A 202 7.78 -16.35 -4.60
CA ARG A 202 6.43 -16.02 -5.04
C ARG A 202 6.41 -14.57 -5.54
N PRO A 203 6.38 -14.33 -6.86
CA PRO A 203 6.32 -12.97 -7.40
C PRO A 203 4.98 -12.31 -7.06
N CYS A 204 5.04 -11.00 -6.85
CA CYS A 204 3.88 -10.12 -6.79
C CYS A 204 3.98 -9.06 -7.89
N MET A 205 2.85 -8.43 -8.20
CA MET A 205 2.80 -7.35 -9.17
C MET A 205 3.01 -6.02 -8.45
N LEU A 206 4.08 -5.32 -8.81
CA LEU A 206 4.34 -3.94 -8.42
C LEU A 206 3.48 -3.01 -9.27
N HIS A 207 2.99 -1.95 -8.63
CA HIS A 207 2.30 -0.84 -9.28
C HIS A 207 2.42 0.40 -8.38
N HIS A 208 1.91 1.54 -8.81
CA HIS A 208 2.00 2.81 -8.07
C HIS A 208 1.57 2.78 -6.58
N TYR A 209 0.74 1.81 -6.19
CA TYR A 209 0.21 1.68 -4.82
C TYR A 209 0.68 0.38 -4.13
N CYS A 210 1.59 -0.38 -4.74
CA CYS A 210 2.13 -1.62 -4.18
C CYS A 210 3.64 -1.71 -4.46
N ASP A 211 4.41 -1.64 -3.39
CA ASP A 211 5.87 -1.69 -3.36
C ASP A 211 6.43 -3.10 -3.11
N VAL A 212 5.57 -4.12 -3.09
CA VAL A 212 5.94 -5.49 -2.76
C VAL A 212 6.32 -6.26 -4.03
N LEU A 213 7.61 -6.57 -4.17
CA LEU A 213 8.15 -7.36 -5.29
C LEU A 213 7.68 -8.82 -5.22
N GLY A 214 7.51 -9.35 -4.00
CA GLY A 214 7.04 -10.70 -3.76
C GLY A 214 7.37 -11.22 -2.37
N TYR A 215 7.25 -12.55 -2.21
CA TYR A 215 7.53 -13.26 -0.96
C TYR A 215 8.54 -14.38 -1.19
N LEU A 216 9.47 -14.53 -0.25
CA LEU A 216 10.49 -15.57 -0.21
C LEU A 216 10.16 -16.59 0.88
N ASP A 217 9.97 -17.85 0.51
CA ASP A 217 9.95 -18.96 1.46
C ASP A 217 11.37 -19.51 1.60
N LEU A 218 11.99 -19.27 2.75
CA LEU A 218 13.38 -19.63 3.01
C LEU A 218 13.45 -20.66 4.15
N HIS A 219 14.28 -21.69 3.96
CA HIS A 219 14.64 -22.66 4.97
C HIS A 219 16.16 -22.70 5.16
N ASN A 220 16.61 -22.64 6.42
CA ASN A 220 18.03 -22.62 6.83
C ASN A 220 18.86 -21.43 6.32
N THR A 221 18.21 -20.42 5.74
CA THR A 221 18.83 -19.19 5.26
C THR A 221 18.01 -17.95 5.63
N THR A 222 18.70 -16.82 5.68
CA THR A 222 18.11 -15.49 5.81
C THR A 222 18.55 -14.62 4.65
N PRO A 223 17.67 -13.79 4.06
CA PRO A 223 18.07 -12.92 2.96
C PRO A 223 18.90 -11.76 3.52
N ALA A 224 20.02 -11.50 2.87
CA ALA A 224 20.93 -10.41 3.19
C ALA A 224 20.72 -9.22 2.24
N ASP A 225 20.62 -9.48 0.93
CA ASP A 225 20.47 -8.44 -0.08
C ASP A 225 19.71 -8.94 -1.33
N LEU A 226 19.13 -8.02 -2.10
CA LEU A 226 18.53 -8.26 -3.41
C LEU A 226 19.40 -7.59 -4.48
N ILE A 227 19.97 -8.38 -5.39
CA ILE A 227 20.81 -7.89 -6.48
C ILE A 227 19.88 -7.50 -7.64
N LEU A 228 19.38 -6.26 -7.59
CA LEU A 228 18.37 -5.78 -8.55
C LEU A 228 18.88 -5.75 -10.00
N GLN A 229 20.18 -5.58 -10.19
CA GLN A 229 20.82 -5.56 -11.51
C GLN A 229 20.66 -6.90 -12.25
N ASP A 230 20.73 -8.01 -11.51
CA ASP A 230 20.63 -9.38 -12.03
C ASP A 230 19.21 -9.93 -11.94
N CYS A 231 18.21 -9.06 -11.73
CA CYS A 231 16.81 -9.44 -11.76
C CYS A 231 16.23 -9.24 -13.16
N ARG A 232 15.43 -10.22 -13.62
CA ARG A 232 14.65 -10.12 -14.86
C ARG A 232 13.21 -9.77 -14.54
N LEU A 233 12.81 -8.55 -14.91
CA LEU A 233 11.48 -8.00 -14.67
C LEU A 233 10.69 -7.94 -15.97
N ILE A 234 9.36 -7.95 -15.88
CA ILE A 234 8.44 -7.61 -16.95
C ILE A 234 7.77 -6.30 -16.58
N VAL A 235 7.67 -5.39 -17.53
CA VAL A 235 7.06 -4.08 -17.39
C VAL A 235 5.87 -3.99 -18.33
N GLY A 236 4.70 -3.65 -17.80
CA GLY A 236 3.50 -3.36 -18.58
C GLY A 236 3.42 -1.89 -18.96
N CYS A 237 3.22 -1.60 -20.24
CA CYS A 237 2.93 -0.26 -20.74
C CYS A 237 1.44 0.07 -20.55
N LEU A 238 1.13 1.22 -19.93
CA LEU A 238 -0.24 1.69 -19.74
C LEU A 238 -0.88 2.17 -21.05
N ALA A 239 -0.07 2.70 -21.98
CA ALA A 239 -0.58 3.28 -23.23
C ALA A 239 -1.06 2.23 -24.24
N CYS A 240 -0.32 1.12 -24.41
CA CYS A 240 -0.68 0.05 -25.36
C CYS A 240 -1.01 -1.30 -24.69
N SER A 241 -0.95 -1.40 -23.37
CA SER A 241 -1.19 -2.64 -22.61
C SER A 241 -0.30 -3.82 -23.01
N GLN A 242 0.86 -3.55 -23.61
CA GLN A 242 1.86 -4.57 -23.94
C GLN A 242 2.91 -4.69 -22.84
N GLU A 243 3.40 -5.92 -22.65
CA GLU A 243 4.43 -6.25 -21.68
C GLU A 243 5.80 -6.40 -22.35
N MET A 244 6.86 -5.99 -21.66
CA MET A 244 8.23 -6.10 -22.16
C MET A 244 9.23 -6.44 -21.05
N PRO A 245 10.28 -7.22 -21.32
CA PRO A 245 11.30 -7.54 -20.34
C PRO A 245 12.20 -6.33 -20.05
N VAL A 246 12.61 -6.18 -18.80
CA VAL A 246 13.58 -5.18 -18.36
C VAL A 246 14.58 -5.82 -17.41
N GLU A 247 15.85 -5.52 -17.66
CA GLU A 247 17.02 -6.01 -16.91
C GLU A 247 17.91 -4.83 -16.53
N ASN A 248 18.90 -5.06 -15.66
CA ASN A 248 19.89 -4.08 -15.23
C ASN A 248 19.28 -2.86 -14.51
N LEU A 249 18.33 -3.09 -13.60
CA LEU A 249 17.86 -2.03 -12.70
C LEU A 249 18.88 -1.79 -11.58
N ILE A 250 19.22 -0.53 -11.36
CA ILE A 250 20.20 -0.11 -10.35
C ILE A 250 19.49 0.72 -9.29
N TYR A 251 19.81 0.46 -8.02
CA TYR A 251 19.24 1.23 -6.91
C TYR A 251 19.59 2.71 -7.00
N GLY A 252 18.60 3.56 -6.72
CA GLY A 252 18.75 5.03 -6.72
C GLY A 252 18.89 5.65 -8.11
N GLN A 253 18.83 4.86 -9.19
CA GLN A 253 18.88 5.35 -10.56
C GLN A 253 17.55 5.09 -11.28
N THR A 254 17.00 6.14 -11.90
CA THR A 254 15.80 6.00 -12.72
C THR A 254 16.17 5.32 -14.03
N ARG A 255 15.65 4.12 -14.25
CA ARG A 255 15.77 3.40 -15.51
C ARG A 255 14.67 3.88 -16.45
N GLU A 256 15.05 4.59 -17.50
CA GLU A 256 14.15 5.02 -18.57
C GLU A 256 14.27 4.08 -19.77
N LEU A 257 13.13 3.68 -20.34
CA LEU A 257 13.04 2.83 -21.53
C LEU A 257 11.82 3.24 -22.36
N ASN A 258 11.85 2.93 -23.66
CA ASN A 258 10.71 3.19 -24.54
C ASN A 258 9.96 1.89 -24.80
N CYS A 259 8.64 1.95 -24.81
CA CYS A 259 7.82 0.79 -25.17
C CYS A 259 8.15 0.30 -26.59
N GLU A 260 8.32 -1.01 -26.77
CA GLU A 260 8.62 -1.61 -28.08
C GLU A 260 7.46 -1.50 -29.09
N HIS A 261 6.24 -1.27 -28.61
CA HIS A 261 5.04 -1.20 -29.46
C HIS A 261 4.57 0.23 -29.76
N CYS A 262 4.51 1.10 -28.75
CA CYS A 262 3.98 2.47 -28.92
C CYS A 262 5.02 3.56 -28.72
N HIS A 263 6.27 3.20 -28.41
CA HIS A 263 7.38 4.12 -28.13
C HIS A 263 7.14 5.13 -27.00
N SER A 264 6.09 4.94 -26.18
CA SER A 264 5.88 5.73 -24.98
C SER A 264 7.05 5.58 -24.02
N LYS A 265 7.48 6.68 -23.41
CA LYS A 265 8.52 6.66 -22.38
C LYS A 265 7.99 6.02 -21.10
N LEU A 266 8.67 4.98 -20.65
CA LEU A 266 8.46 4.25 -19.40
C LEU A 266 9.64 4.56 -18.46
N SER A 267 9.38 4.62 -17.16
CA SER A 267 10.44 4.77 -16.17
C SER A 267 10.18 3.95 -14.91
N ILE A 268 11.26 3.48 -14.28
CA ILE A 268 11.24 2.71 -13.03
C ILE A 268 12.42 3.15 -12.17
N LEU A 269 12.14 3.48 -10.91
CA LEU A 269 13.15 3.78 -9.89
C LEU A 269 12.81 2.96 -8.64
N ALA A 270 13.84 2.40 -8.01
CA ALA A 270 13.77 1.86 -6.66
C ALA A 270 15.02 2.31 -5.90
N GLU A 271 14.88 2.78 -4.67
CA GLU A 271 16.02 3.30 -3.87
C GLU A 271 16.75 2.20 -3.11
N SER A 272 16.02 1.22 -2.57
CA SER A 272 16.60 0.08 -1.85
C SER A 272 15.59 -1.05 -1.71
N ALA A 273 16.05 -2.25 -1.32
CA ALA A 273 15.18 -3.36 -0.95
C ALA A 273 15.15 -3.56 0.57
N ARG A 274 13.98 -3.94 1.11
CA ARG A 274 13.79 -4.30 2.50
C ARG A 274 13.13 -5.67 2.62
N PHE A 275 13.72 -6.52 3.45
CA PHE A 275 13.16 -7.82 3.79
C PHE A 275 12.37 -7.74 5.10
N GLN A 276 11.12 -8.20 5.08
CA GLN A 276 10.25 -8.25 6.25
C GLN A 276 9.71 -9.66 6.44
N TYR A 277 10.14 -10.35 7.49
CA TYR A 277 9.62 -11.68 7.82
C TYR A 277 8.16 -11.60 8.28
N ILE A 278 7.27 -12.30 7.57
CA ILE A 278 5.86 -12.48 7.92
C ILE A 278 5.70 -13.83 8.59
N GLN A 279 5.44 -13.78 9.89
CA GLN A 279 5.21 -14.99 10.66
C GLN A 279 3.90 -15.66 10.22
N PRO A 280 3.93 -16.96 9.84
CA PRO A 280 2.72 -17.67 9.45
C PRO A 280 1.67 -17.61 10.57
N ARG A 281 0.44 -17.20 10.23
CA ARG A 281 -0.69 -17.32 11.16
C ARG A 281 -1.08 -18.79 11.22
N THR A 282 -0.63 -19.51 12.24
CA THR A 282 -1.14 -20.85 12.52
C THR A 282 -2.58 -20.73 13.01
N SER A 283 -3.54 -21.26 12.24
CA SER A 283 -4.94 -21.36 12.63
C SER A 283 -5.12 -22.50 13.64
N ASN A 284 -4.50 -22.41 14.81
CA ASN A 284 -4.72 -23.38 15.88
C ASN A 284 -5.69 -22.81 16.91
N LYS A 285 -6.94 -23.29 16.84
CA LYS A 285 -7.82 -23.42 18.01
C LYS A 285 -7.19 -24.45 18.96
N ALA A 286 -6.26 -24.03 19.81
CA ALA A 286 -5.92 -24.65 21.08
C ALA A 286 -4.83 -23.80 21.74
N GLY A 287 -5.08 -23.35 22.96
CA GLY A 287 -4.19 -22.43 23.68
C GLY A 287 -2.81 -23.03 23.90
N SER A 288 -1.78 -22.31 23.48
CA SER A 288 -0.54 -22.16 24.24
C SER A 288 0.23 -20.96 23.69
N THR A 289 0.65 -20.14 24.64
CA THR A 289 1.28 -18.82 24.52
C THR A 289 2.64 -18.89 23.85
N THR A 290 2.78 -18.30 22.66
CA THR A 290 4.06 -17.73 22.21
C THR A 290 3.82 -16.34 21.59
N VAL A 291 4.55 -15.37 22.13
CA VAL A 291 4.22 -13.95 22.08
C VAL A 291 4.84 -13.35 20.82
N ASN A 292 4.03 -13.16 19.77
CA ASN A 292 4.42 -12.30 18.67
C ASN A 292 4.52 -10.88 19.21
N TYR A 293 5.67 -10.25 19.01
CA TYR A 293 5.85 -8.80 19.08
C TYR A 293 5.14 -8.12 17.90
N LYS A 294 3.84 -8.40 17.73
CA LYS A 294 2.93 -7.31 17.38
C LYS A 294 3.21 -6.24 18.42
N ASN A 295 3.22 -4.98 18.04
CA ASN A 295 3.13 -3.90 19.02
C ASN A 295 1.86 -4.14 19.83
N MET A 296 1.97 -4.90 20.93
CA MET A 296 0.95 -5.09 21.94
C MET A 296 0.82 -3.71 22.54
N ARG A 297 0.00 -2.88 21.88
CA ARG A 297 -0.63 -1.76 22.53
C ARG A 297 -1.53 -2.43 23.54
N ASP A 298 -1.16 -2.28 24.80
CA ASP A 298 -2.03 -2.62 25.89
C ASP A 298 -3.40 -1.97 25.60
N PRO A 299 -4.49 -2.76 25.48
CA PRO A 299 -5.82 -2.24 25.19
C PRO A 299 -6.26 -1.13 26.15
N ALA A 300 -5.64 -1.04 27.34
CA ALA A 300 -5.90 0.00 28.33
C ALA A 300 -5.29 1.38 28.00
N VAL A 301 -4.46 1.51 26.95
CA VAL A 301 -3.76 2.76 26.63
C VAL A 301 -4.39 3.46 25.43
N GLU A 302 -5.38 4.31 25.73
CA GLU A 302 -6.02 5.19 24.74
C GLU A 302 -5.18 6.46 24.53
N LYS A 303 -4.81 6.74 23.27
CA LYS A 303 -4.05 7.94 22.91
C LYS A 303 -4.86 9.19 23.26
N GLY A 304 -4.22 10.16 23.93
CA GLY A 304 -4.83 11.43 24.31
C GLY A 304 -5.34 11.47 25.75
N LYS A 305 -5.56 10.32 26.40
CA LYS A 305 -5.95 10.24 27.81
C LYS A 305 -4.72 10.04 28.72
N PRO A 306 -4.77 10.48 29.98
CA PRO A 306 -3.71 10.21 30.95
C PRO A 306 -3.63 8.71 31.24
N LEU A 307 -2.41 8.21 31.42
CA LEU A 307 -2.17 6.84 31.90
C LEU A 307 -2.67 6.69 33.35
N PRO A 308 -2.94 5.46 33.81
CA PRO A 308 -3.20 5.19 35.23
C PRO A 308 -2.13 5.82 36.12
N ASP A 309 -2.55 6.49 37.19
CA ASP A 309 -1.69 7.25 38.11
C ASP A 309 -0.70 8.20 37.42
N LYS A 310 -1.10 8.76 36.26
CA LYS A 310 -0.27 9.63 35.40
C LYS A 310 1.07 9.01 35.04
N GLY A 311 1.11 7.68 34.91
CA GLY A 311 2.29 6.92 34.54
C GLY A 311 3.28 6.66 35.68
N THR A 312 2.92 6.91 36.93
CA THR A 312 3.79 6.66 38.10
C THR A 312 3.70 5.22 38.59
N CYS A 313 4.69 4.78 39.36
CA CYS A 313 4.67 3.51 40.07
C CYS A 313 5.20 3.64 41.50
N LYS A 314 5.16 2.52 42.24
CA LYS A 314 5.69 2.44 43.61
C LYS A 314 7.18 2.74 43.67
N HIS A 315 7.96 2.30 42.68
CA HIS A 315 9.41 2.49 42.62
C HIS A 315 9.78 3.94 42.24
N TYR A 316 9.05 4.54 41.31
CA TYR A 316 9.33 5.90 40.81
C TYR A 316 8.08 6.78 40.81
N LYS A 317 7.79 7.36 41.98
CA LYS A 317 6.66 8.28 42.18
C LYS A 317 6.76 9.60 41.40
N GLN A 318 7.95 9.92 40.89
CA GLN A 318 8.23 11.17 40.17
C GLN A 318 8.46 10.95 38.66
N SER A 319 8.29 9.72 38.17
CA SER A 319 8.32 9.43 36.74
C SER A 319 6.90 9.37 36.20
N HIS A 320 6.51 10.34 35.40
CA HIS A 320 5.24 10.36 34.67
C HIS A 320 5.44 9.80 33.25
N ARG A 321 6.05 8.62 33.16
CA ARG A 321 6.33 7.93 31.89
C ARG A 321 6.22 6.43 32.06
N TRP A 322 5.76 5.77 31.00
CA TRP A 322 5.97 4.34 30.83
C TRP A 322 7.06 4.12 29.78
N LEU A 323 7.87 3.09 29.95
CA LEU A 323 8.92 2.66 29.04
C LEU A 323 8.40 1.49 28.23
N ARG A 324 8.56 1.54 26.91
CA ARG A 324 8.27 0.38 26.05
C ARG A 324 9.57 -0.41 25.85
N PHE A 325 9.55 -1.63 26.35
CA PHE A 325 10.70 -2.53 26.31
C PHE A 325 10.76 -3.27 24.95
N PRO A 326 11.94 -3.39 24.31
CA PRO A 326 12.09 -4.13 23.04
C PRO A 326 12.03 -5.65 23.19
N CYS A 327 12.54 -6.22 24.30
CA CYS A 327 12.09 -7.50 24.85
C CYS A 327 10.60 -7.36 25.26
N CYS A 328 9.75 -8.37 25.34
CA CYS A 328 8.26 -8.32 25.43
C CYS A 328 7.41 -7.32 24.59
N GLY A 329 7.89 -6.14 24.16
CA GLY A 329 7.11 -5.15 23.43
C GLY A 329 6.05 -4.45 24.30
N ARG A 330 6.01 -4.69 25.61
CA ARG A 330 5.03 -4.12 26.55
C ARG A 330 5.53 -2.81 27.15
N ALA A 331 4.60 -2.03 27.68
CA ALA A 331 4.89 -0.76 28.32
C ALA A 331 4.74 -0.88 29.84
N TYR A 332 5.79 -0.54 30.59
CA TYR A 332 5.77 -0.54 32.06
C TYR A 332 6.26 0.81 32.62
N PRO A 333 5.83 1.23 33.81
CA PRO A 333 6.31 2.47 34.42
C PRO A 333 7.83 2.56 34.59
N CYS A 334 8.47 1.42 34.87
CA CYS A 334 9.92 1.31 35.02
C CYS A 334 10.43 -0.10 34.73
N ASP A 335 11.75 -0.25 34.78
CA ASP A 335 12.51 -1.49 34.71
C ASP A 335 12.12 -2.48 35.81
N VAL A 336 12.03 -2.04 37.07
CA VAL A 336 11.66 -2.93 38.18
C VAL A 336 10.24 -3.47 38.01
N CYS A 337 9.28 -2.64 37.57
CA CYS A 337 7.92 -3.10 37.26
C CYS A 337 7.89 -4.11 36.11
N HIS A 338 8.81 -4.00 35.14
CA HIS A 338 8.91 -4.98 34.07
C HIS A 338 9.35 -6.34 34.62
N ASP A 339 10.44 -6.36 35.38
CA ASP A 339 11.05 -7.59 35.89
C ASP A 339 10.16 -8.29 36.93
N GLU A 340 9.34 -7.55 37.69
CA GLU A 340 8.33 -8.10 38.60
C GLU A 340 7.18 -8.83 37.87
N ASN A 341 6.90 -8.45 36.61
CA ASN A 341 5.73 -8.95 35.87
C ASN A 341 6.10 -9.84 34.68
N GLN A 342 7.39 -10.04 34.38
CA GLN A 342 7.87 -10.80 33.21
C GLN A 342 8.97 -11.79 33.62
N ASP A 343 8.96 -12.98 33.01
CA ASP A 343 9.92 -14.07 33.31
C ASP A 343 11.27 -13.91 32.57
N HIS A 344 11.65 -12.69 32.19
CA HIS A 344 12.92 -12.41 31.51
C HIS A 344 13.50 -11.05 31.91
N PRO A 345 14.83 -10.87 31.84
CA PRO A 345 15.45 -9.59 32.14
C PRO A 345 15.04 -8.52 31.12
N MET A 346 14.97 -7.27 31.57
CA MET A 346 14.67 -6.13 30.71
C MET A 346 15.82 -5.78 29.74
N GLU A 347 15.49 -5.46 28.49
CA GLU A 347 16.37 -4.80 27.52
C GLU A 347 16.09 -3.28 27.48
N LEU A 348 17.12 -2.45 27.33
CA LEU A 348 16.97 -0.98 27.42
C LEU A 348 15.89 -0.42 26.49
N ALA A 349 14.95 0.33 27.08
CA ALA A 349 13.83 0.91 26.35
C ALA A 349 14.26 2.03 25.37
N THR A 350 13.91 1.86 24.10
CA THR A 350 14.17 2.86 23.03
C THR A 350 13.02 3.85 22.85
N ARG A 351 11.84 3.56 23.43
CA ARG A 351 10.62 4.37 23.32
C ARG A 351 9.96 4.54 24.69
N MET A 352 9.24 5.65 24.87
CA MET A 352 8.49 5.95 26.09
C MET A 352 7.10 6.52 25.78
N LEU A 353 6.16 6.31 26.69
CA LEU A 353 4.81 6.88 26.65
C LEU A 353 4.69 7.98 27.69
N CYS A 354 4.07 9.10 27.30
CA CYS A 354 3.77 10.19 28.22
C CYS A 354 2.66 9.80 29.20
N GLY A 355 2.89 10.00 30.49
CA GLY A 355 1.89 9.76 31.55
C GLY A 355 0.63 10.63 31.45
N PHE A 356 0.70 11.78 30.77
CA PHE A 356 -0.39 12.76 30.73
C PHE A 356 -1.31 12.63 29.51
N CYS A 357 -0.78 12.17 28.38
CA CYS A 357 -1.54 12.08 27.12
C CYS A 357 -1.37 10.74 26.40
N ALA A 358 -0.71 9.76 27.03
CA ALA A 358 -0.42 8.44 26.48
C ALA A 358 0.29 8.46 25.10
N LYS A 359 0.88 9.61 24.71
CA LYS A 359 1.63 9.74 23.46
C LYS A 359 2.93 8.96 23.55
N GLU A 360 3.12 8.05 22.61
CA GLU A 360 4.37 7.32 22.42
C GLU A 360 5.38 8.18 21.63
N GLN A 361 6.60 8.26 22.14
CA GLN A 361 7.70 9.06 21.57
C GLN A 361 9.05 8.36 21.80
N PRO A 362 10.11 8.72 21.04
CA PRO A 362 11.46 8.20 21.28
C PRO A 362 11.89 8.44 22.73
N TYR A 363 12.63 7.50 23.31
CA TYR A 363 13.17 7.67 24.65
C TYR A 363 14.08 8.90 24.68
N CYS A 364 13.77 9.85 25.54
CA CYS A 364 14.65 10.97 25.83
C CYS A 364 14.52 11.37 27.30
N ASN A 365 15.64 11.72 27.91
CA ASN A 365 15.68 12.23 29.27
C ASN A 365 15.72 13.76 29.24
N GLY A 366 14.81 14.40 30.00
CA GLY A 366 14.85 15.84 30.23
C GLY A 366 14.23 16.72 29.15
N LYS A 367 13.57 16.14 28.13
CA LYS A 367 12.72 16.90 27.20
C LYS A 367 11.23 16.72 27.55
N PRO A 368 10.40 17.76 27.40
CA PRO A 368 8.96 17.66 27.58
C PRO A 368 8.33 16.77 26.49
N CYS A 369 7.12 16.29 26.75
CA CYS A 369 6.37 15.54 25.75
C CYS A 369 6.12 16.39 24.50
N VAL A 370 6.36 15.82 23.31
CA VAL A 370 6.17 16.48 22.01
C VAL A 370 4.74 16.93 21.72
N THR A 371 3.74 16.32 22.38
CA THR A 371 2.32 16.62 22.14
C THR A 371 1.72 17.53 23.21
N CYS A 372 1.86 17.21 24.49
CA CYS A 372 1.24 18.00 25.56
C CYS A 372 2.21 18.95 26.29
N GLY A 373 3.49 19.00 25.91
CA GLY A 373 4.49 19.86 26.54
C GLY A 373 4.82 19.53 28.01
N SER A 374 4.19 18.51 28.59
CA SER A 374 4.38 18.16 30.00
C SER A 374 5.71 17.45 30.22
N MET A 375 6.39 17.78 31.32
CA MET A 375 7.64 17.14 31.71
C MET A 375 7.37 15.79 32.38
N MET A 376 7.96 14.72 31.84
CA MET A 376 7.69 13.34 32.30
C MET A 376 8.67 12.83 33.35
N THR A 377 9.83 13.46 33.47
CA THR A 377 10.79 13.22 34.55
C THR A 377 11.00 14.52 35.30
N ARG A 378 11.46 14.46 36.54
CA ARG A 378 11.87 15.69 37.22
C ARG A 378 12.99 16.32 36.40
N GLY A 379 12.71 17.44 35.74
CA GLY A 379 13.67 18.15 34.91
C GLY A 379 14.98 18.36 35.67
N THR A 380 16.09 18.35 34.93
CA THR A 380 17.43 18.62 35.47
C THR A 380 17.32 19.81 36.42
N ARG A 381 17.67 19.54 37.68
CA ARG A 381 17.47 20.40 38.85
C ARG A 381 17.81 21.86 38.55
N THR A 382 16.82 22.67 38.18
CA THR A 382 16.97 24.13 38.22
C THR A 382 17.04 24.49 39.69
N ASN A 383 18.21 24.91 40.17
CA ASN A 383 18.49 25.09 41.61
C ASN A 383 17.45 25.96 42.38
N HIS A 384 16.69 26.80 41.68
CA HIS A 384 15.78 27.77 42.28
C HIS A 384 14.29 27.55 41.96
N TRP A 385 13.94 26.59 41.08
CA TRP A 385 12.57 26.44 40.55
C TRP A 385 12.03 25.01 40.73
N GLU A 386 10.74 24.90 41.04
CA GLU A 386 10.04 23.62 41.22
C GLU A 386 9.71 22.94 39.89
N GLY A 387 10.75 22.59 39.13
CA GLY A 387 10.67 21.58 38.08
C GLY A 387 9.47 21.68 37.14
N GLY A 388 9.10 22.88 36.69
CA GLY A 388 8.06 23.11 35.67
C GLY A 388 6.74 23.69 36.15
N LEU A 389 6.50 23.87 37.46
CA LEU A 389 5.26 24.48 37.99
C LEU A 389 5.32 26.02 38.12
N GLY A 390 6.37 26.67 37.61
CA GLY A 390 6.50 28.14 37.64
C GLY A 390 6.72 28.77 39.03
N CYS A 391 6.77 27.98 40.11
CA CYS A 391 7.01 28.47 41.47
C CYS A 391 8.47 28.25 41.93
N ARG A 392 9.07 29.23 42.60
CA ARG A 392 10.42 29.12 43.19
C ARG A 392 10.38 28.35 44.51
N ASN A 393 11.26 27.35 44.68
CA ASN A 393 11.31 26.59 45.93
C ASN A 393 12.14 27.33 47.00
N LYS A 394 11.47 27.99 47.95
CA LYS A 394 12.13 28.78 49.02
C LYS A 394 13.14 27.98 49.85
N SER A 395 12.90 26.67 50.06
CA SER A 395 13.81 25.83 50.86
C SER A 395 15.18 25.65 50.21
N LYS A 396 15.23 25.67 48.86
CA LYS A 396 16.44 25.46 48.06
C LYS A 396 17.13 26.74 47.61
N MET A 397 16.48 27.89 47.73
CA MET A 397 17.09 29.19 47.46
C MET A 397 18.24 29.45 48.44
N SER A 398 19.33 30.07 47.96
CA SER A 398 20.44 30.46 48.83
C SER A 398 19.95 31.43 49.92
N ARG A 399 20.56 31.37 51.11
CA ARG A 399 20.21 32.29 52.20
C ARG A 399 20.42 33.76 51.82
N ASN A 400 21.32 34.02 50.88
CA ASN A 400 21.68 35.36 50.44
C ASN A 400 20.84 35.84 49.23
N ASP A 401 19.90 35.02 48.72
CA ASP A 401 19.04 35.44 47.62
C ASP A 401 17.97 36.42 48.12
N PRO A 402 17.92 37.67 47.60
CA PRO A 402 17.00 38.69 48.07
C PRO A 402 15.52 38.32 47.86
N LYS A 403 15.21 37.41 46.93
CA LYS A 403 13.84 36.97 46.64
C LYS A 403 13.37 35.84 47.56
N LYS A 404 14.24 35.24 48.37
CA LYS A 404 13.90 34.13 49.28
C LYS A 404 12.92 34.55 50.38
N TYR A 405 13.20 35.70 51.00
CA TYR A 405 12.40 36.25 52.10
C TYR A 405 11.42 37.34 51.64
N ALA A 406 11.45 37.72 50.36
CA ALA A 406 10.45 38.62 49.79
C ALA A 406 9.03 38.07 50.06
N ASN A 407 8.15 38.93 50.58
CA ASN A 407 6.76 38.63 50.96
C ASN A 407 6.54 37.69 52.17
N THR A 408 7.57 37.38 52.98
CA THR A 408 7.36 36.59 54.21
C THR A 408 6.64 37.35 55.31
N ASN A 409 6.78 38.68 55.35
CA ASN A 409 6.13 39.55 56.34
C ASN A 409 4.80 40.13 55.89
N LYS A 410 4.19 39.60 54.81
CA LYS A 410 2.84 40.02 54.44
C LYS A 410 1.83 39.34 55.37
N THR A 411 1.05 40.14 56.08
CA THR A 411 -0.08 39.66 56.89
C THR A 411 -1.05 38.88 55.99
N VAL A 412 -1.12 37.57 56.21
CA VAL A 412 -2.10 36.72 55.51
C VAL A 412 -3.45 36.94 56.18
N SER A 413 -4.49 37.24 55.40
CA SER A 413 -5.83 37.41 55.96
C SER A 413 -6.33 36.08 56.55
N LYS A 414 -7.06 36.15 57.68
CA LYS A 414 -7.61 34.96 58.36
C LYS A 414 -8.49 34.08 57.46
N LYS A 415 -9.05 34.65 56.40
CA LYS A 415 -9.88 33.94 55.41
C LYS A 415 -9.03 32.96 54.58
N ALA A 416 -7.87 33.40 54.09
CA ALA A 416 -6.97 32.56 53.29
C ALA A 416 -6.27 31.44 54.10
N SER A 417 -6.15 31.59 55.42
CA SER A 417 -5.64 30.50 56.28
C SER A 417 -6.64 29.38 56.52
N SER A 418 -7.94 29.63 56.36
CA SER A 418 -8.98 28.62 56.61
C SER A 418 -9.16 27.61 55.45
N GLU A 419 -8.76 27.97 54.23
CA GLU A 419 -8.89 27.11 53.03
C GLU A 419 -7.73 26.11 52.84
N LYS A 420 -6.69 26.16 53.68
CA LYS A 420 -5.47 25.33 53.56
C LYS A 420 -5.34 24.21 54.58
N LYS A 421 -6.42 23.86 55.30
CA LYS A 421 -6.41 22.79 56.29
C LYS A 421 -7.12 21.54 55.80
#